data_AF-A0A0F9BQU9-F1
#
_entry.id   AF-A0A0F9BQU9-F1
#
_cell.length_a   1.000
_cell.length_b   1.000
_cell.length_c   1.000
_cell.angle_alpha   90.00
_cell.angle_beta   90.00
_cell.angle_gamma   90.00
#
_symmetry.space_group_name_H-M   'P 1'
#
loop_
_entity.id
_entity.type
_entity.pdbx_description
1 polymer ?
#
loop_
_entity_poly.entity_id
_entity_poly.type
_entity_poly.pdbx_seq_one_letter_code
_entity_poly.pdbx_strand_id
1 'polypeptide(L)'
;MKHDRLVQLVMLALAAAALVGAAWLRGPIEEQRGRLGLDTVSADEAIAKHPRIALLQLVPGGIRAPFINYLWIRSQELKQDGKFFDAWGLRSLICEMTPHFPGVWAFLAWDMAWNISVATHTEAERWMWVSNGIKLIRNGTYTWFKSRHFSNTARIISNGAIRIHRHGDTNRCKHRNRCQ
;
A
#
# COMPACT_ATOMS: atom_id res chain seq x y z
N MET A 1 28.57 -43.24 3.98
CA MET A 1 27.90 -43.07 5.30
C MET A 1 28.49 -41.95 6.17
N LYS A 2 29.76 -42.02 6.63
CA LYS A 2 30.36 -40.91 7.44
C LYS A 2 30.67 -39.65 6.61
N HIS A 3 31.14 -39.83 5.37
CA HIS A 3 31.44 -38.73 4.46
C HIS A 3 30.18 -37.93 4.09
N ASP A 4 29.05 -38.60 3.85
CA ASP A 4 27.78 -37.95 3.51
C ASP A 4 27.23 -37.09 4.67
N ARG A 5 27.37 -37.57 5.92
CA ARG A 5 26.99 -36.79 7.12
C ARG A 5 27.88 -35.57 7.33
N LEU A 6 29.18 -35.68 7.03
CA LEU A 6 30.11 -34.55 7.09
C LEU A 6 29.70 -33.47 6.07
N VAL A 7 29.38 -33.86 4.83
CA VAL A 7 28.92 -32.93 3.79
C VAL A 7 27.61 -32.25 4.21
N GLN A 8 26.65 -32.99 4.75
CA GLN A 8 25.40 -32.40 5.27
C GLN A 8 25.65 -31.38 6.38
N LEU A 9 26.53 -31.67 7.33
CA LEU A 9 26.87 -30.75 8.41
C LEU A 9 27.56 -29.48 7.91
N VAL A 10 28.48 -29.60 6.94
CA VAL A 10 29.14 -28.45 6.32
C VAL A 10 28.13 -27.57 5.59
N MET A 11 27.21 -28.16 4.83
CA MET A 11 26.16 -27.42 4.13
C MET A 11 25.20 -26.72 5.10
N LEU A 12 24.83 -27.38 6.20
CA LEU A 12 24.00 -26.77 7.25
C LEU A 12 24.73 -25.61 7.94
N ALA A 13 26.02 -25.77 8.24
CA ALA A 13 26.82 -24.70 8.83
C ALA A 13 26.96 -23.51 7.88
N LEU A 14 27.18 -23.76 6.59
CA LEU A 14 27.27 -22.72 5.56
C LEU A 14 25.92 -21.99 5.37
N ALA A 15 24.81 -22.72 5.37
CA ALA A 15 23.46 -22.15 5.33
C ALA A 15 23.18 -21.29 6.57
N ALA A 16 23.54 -21.77 7.78
CA ALA A 16 23.40 -21.00 9.00
C ALA A 16 24.26 -19.73 8.99
N ALA A 17 25.50 -19.81 8.53
CA ALA A 17 26.38 -18.65 8.38
C ALA A 17 25.80 -17.62 7.40
N ALA A 18 25.24 -18.07 6.27
CA ALA A 18 24.59 -17.19 5.31
C ALA A 18 23.34 -16.50 5.91
N LEU A 19 22.51 -17.22 6.68
CA LEU A 19 21.34 -16.65 7.35
C LEU A 19 21.73 -15.62 8.42
N VAL A 20 22.78 -15.90 9.21
CA VAL A 20 23.30 -14.96 10.21
C VAL A 20 23.88 -13.71 9.53
N GLY A 21 24.64 -13.88 8.45
CA GLY A 21 25.14 -12.76 7.65
C GLY A 21 24.02 -11.89 7.08
N ALA A 22 22.96 -12.52 6.56
CA ALA A 22 21.78 -11.80 6.09
C ALA A 22 21.04 -11.05 7.22
N ALA A 23 20.94 -11.66 8.41
CA ALA A 23 20.32 -11.02 9.58
C ALA A 23 21.12 -9.80 10.05
N TRP A 24 22.45 -9.87 10.03
CA TRP A 24 23.32 -8.74 10.39
C TRP A 24 23.22 -7.58 9.40
N LEU A 25 23.06 -7.87 8.11
CA LEU A 25 22.92 -6.84 7.08
C LEU A 25 21.56 -6.12 7.13
N ARG A 26 20.59 -6.64 7.89
CA ARG A 26 19.22 -6.08 7.97
C ARG A 26 19.19 -4.68 8.60
N GLY A 27 19.93 -4.46 9.69
CA GLY A 27 20.01 -3.17 10.39
C GLY A 27 20.48 -2.01 9.51
N PRO A 28 21.66 -2.09 8.87
CA PRO A 28 22.15 -1.01 8.01
C PRO A 28 21.28 -0.77 6.77
N ILE A 29 20.64 -1.82 6.24
CA ILE A 29 19.68 -1.68 5.13
C ILE A 29 18.44 -0.90 5.58
N GLU A 30 17.92 -1.18 6.77
CA GLU A 30 16.74 -0.49 7.29
C GLU A 30 17.04 0.97 7.62
N GLU A 31 18.23 1.26 8.17
CA GLU A 31 18.68 2.65 8.39
C GLU A 31 18.78 3.43 7.07
N GLN A 32 19.31 2.81 6.02
CA GLN A 32 19.38 3.43 4.69
C GLN A 32 17.99 3.65 4.08
N ARG A 33 17.05 2.73 4.30
CA ARG A 33 15.64 2.92 3.87
C ARG A 33 15.01 4.12 4.57
N GLY A 34 15.21 4.23 5.88
CA GLY A 34 14.76 5.37 6.68
C GLY A 34 15.29 6.69 6.16
N ARG A 35 16.60 6.74 5.90
CA ARG A 35 17.26 7.94 5.37
C ARG A 35 16.78 8.35 3.98
N LEU A 36 16.41 7.39 3.14
CA LEU A 36 15.92 7.63 1.79
C LEU A 36 14.39 7.82 1.72
N GLY A 37 13.69 7.70 2.85
CA GLY A 37 12.23 7.71 2.88
C GLY A 37 11.61 6.56 2.08
N LEU A 38 12.31 5.43 2.00
CA LEU A 38 11.86 4.20 1.35
C LEU A 38 11.09 3.29 2.32
N ASP A 39 10.74 3.83 3.48
CA ASP A 39 9.98 3.13 4.51
C ASP A 39 8.59 2.83 3.95
N THR A 40 8.32 1.54 3.73
CA THR A 40 7.14 1.10 3.00
C THR A 40 5.84 1.29 3.79
N VAL A 41 5.92 1.15 5.12
CA VAL A 41 4.94 1.44 6.18
C VAL A 41 5.75 1.25 7.47
N SER A 42 5.87 2.23 8.37
CA SER A 42 6.51 1.97 9.66
C SER A 42 5.68 0.90 10.39
N ALA A 43 6.34 -0.08 10.99
CA ALA A 43 5.64 -1.12 11.77
C ALA A 43 4.62 -0.50 12.73
N ASP A 44 4.94 0.66 13.30
CA ASP A 44 4.11 1.45 14.20
C ASP A 44 2.79 1.93 13.57
N GLU A 45 2.79 2.36 12.31
CA GLU A 45 1.59 2.84 11.61
C GLU A 45 0.67 1.66 11.21
N ALA A 46 1.25 0.50 10.89
CA ALA A 46 0.50 -0.75 10.69
C ALA A 46 -0.11 -1.27 11.99
N ILE A 47 0.64 -1.20 13.11
CA ILE A 47 0.19 -1.56 14.48
C ILE A 47 -0.97 -0.68 14.92
N ALA A 48 -0.90 0.63 14.67
CA ALA A 48 -1.94 1.58 15.06
C ALA A 48 -3.28 1.35 14.34
N LYS A 49 -3.26 0.93 13.06
CA LYS A 49 -4.47 0.79 12.25
C LYS A 49 -5.19 -0.55 12.48
N HIS A 50 -4.44 -1.65 12.54
CA HIS A 50 -4.99 -2.99 12.75
C HIS A 50 -4.02 -3.88 13.55
N PRO A 51 -4.08 -3.88 14.90
CA PRO A 51 -3.12 -4.59 15.75
C PRO A 51 -3.05 -6.11 15.48
N ARG A 52 -4.16 -6.71 15.02
CA ARG A 52 -4.20 -8.13 14.62
C ARG A 52 -3.43 -8.45 13.33
N ILE A 53 -3.32 -7.48 12.42
CA ILE A 53 -2.67 -7.64 11.10
C ILE A 53 -1.24 -7.13 11.13
N ALA A 54 -0.97 -6.18 12.03
CA ALA A 54 0.35 -5.62 12.21
C ALA A 54 1.38 -6.65 12.65
N LEU A 55 0.99 -7.64 13.47
CA LEU A 55 1.85 -8.77 13.82
C LEU A 55 2.32 -9.52 12.55
N LEU A 56 1.43 -9.71 11.57
CA LEU A 56 1.75 -10.38 10.30
C LEU A 56 2.59 -9.53 9.36
N GLN A 57 2.54 -8.20 9.51
CA GLN A 57 3.43 -7.28 8.80
C GLN A 57 4.80 -7.16 9.49
N LEU A 58 4.87 -7.42 10.79
CA LEU A 58 6.09 -7.39 11.60
C LEU A 58 6.91 -8.68 11.47
N VAL A 59 6.30 -9.81 11.10
CA VAL A 59 7.07 -11.02 10.82
C VAL A 59 7.96 -10.81 9.59
N PRO A 60 9.28 -11.04 9.67
CA PRO A 60 10.20 -10.89 8.55
C PRO A 60 9.70 -11.54 7.26
N GLY A 61 9.46 -10.69 6.24
CA GLY A 61 9.53 -10.90 4.78
C GLY A 61 8.69 -12.02 4.15
N GLY A 62 8.73 -13.23 4.70
CA GLY A 62 8.19 -14.44 4.08
C GLY A 62 6.73 -14.73 4.37
N ILE A 63 6.15 -14.27 5.49
CA ILE A 63 4.78 -14.68 5.89
C ILE A 63 3.69 -13.81 5.25
N ARG A 64 3.99 -12.56 4.91
CA ARG A 64 3.00 -11.63 4.32
C ARG A 64 2.43 -12.16 3.00
N ALA A 65 3.26 -12.74 2.14
CA ALA A 65 2.82 -13.23 0.84
C ALA A 65 1.86 -14.45 0.93
N PRO A 66 2.19 -15.53 1.68
CA PRO A 66 1.26 -16.62 1.94
C PRO A 66 -0.05 -16.17 2.61
N PHE A 67 0.02 -15.21 3.54
CA PHE A 67 -1.18 -14.70 4.20
C PHE A 67 -2.09 -13.91 3.26
N ILE A 68 -1.53 -13.05 2.40
CA ILE A 68 -2.29 -12.37 1.34
C ILE A 68 -2.96 -13.41 0.43
N ASN A 69 -2.23 -14.47 0.05
CA ASN A 69 -2.79 -15.54 -0.78
C ASN A 69 -3.96 -16.27 -0.10
N TYR A 70 -3.81 -16.61 1.19
CA TYR A 70 -4.89 -17.20 1.98
C TYR A 70 -6.13 -16.30 2.02
N LEU A 71 -5.96 -15.01 2.31
CA LEU A 71 -7.08 -14.06 2.31
C LEU A 71 -7.74 -13.94 0.95
N TRP A 72 -6.95 -14.00 -0.13
CA TRP A 72 -7.48 -13.96 -1.48
C TRP A 72 -8.37 -15.17 -1.77
N ILE A 73 -7.87 -16.38 -1.50
CA ILE A 73 -8.63 -17.63 -1.64
C ILE A 73 -9.91 -17.56 -0.83
N ARG A 74 -9.81 -17.19 0.46
CA ARG A 74 -10.97 -17.08 1.34
C ARG A 74 -11.99 -16.06 0.85
N SER A 75 -11.53 -14.94 0.29
CA SER A 75 -12.41 -13.93 -0.28
C SER A 75 -13.13 -14.42 -1.55
N GLN A 76 -12.51 -15.30 -2.34
CA GLN A 76 -13.16 -15.89 -3.51
C GLN A 76 -14.21 -16.92 -3.10
N GLU A 77 -13.96 -17.74 -2.07
CA GLU A 77 -14.97 -18.64 -1.50
C GLU A 77 -16.20 -17.86 -1.02
N LEU A 78 -15.99 -16.80 -0.23
CA LEU A 78 -17.10 -15.95 0.23
C LEU A 78 -17.88 -15.30 -0.92
N LYS A 79 -17.18 -14.93 -2.00
CA LYS A 79 -17.82 -14.39 -3.21
C LYS A 79 -18.69 -15.45 -3.89
N GLN A 80 -18.22 -16.70 -3.97
CA GLN A 80 -18.98 -17.83 -4.53
C GLN A 80 -20.22 -18.15 -3.67
N ASP A 81 -20.11 -18.01 -2.35
CA ASP A 81 -21.22 -18.14 -1.40
C ASP A 81 -22.23 -16.96 -1.45
N GLY A 82 -22.01 -15.95 -2.29
CA GLY A 82 -22.86 -14.75 -2.38
C GLY A 82 -22.65 -13.73 -1.25
N LYS A 83 -21.66 -13.93 -0.37
CA LYS A 83 -21.34 -13.05 0.76
C LYS A 83 -20.41 -11.90 0.34
N PHE A 84 -20.94 -11.02 -0.52
CA PHE A 84 -20.13 -9.96 -1.16
C PHE A 84 -19.52 -8.96 -0.18
N PHE A 85 -20.23 -8.59 0.89
CA PHE A 85 -19.72 -7.66 1.90
C PHE A 85 -18.56 -8.25 2.71
N ASP A 86 -18.66 -9.51 3.12
CA ASP A 86 -17.59 -10.20 3.85
C ASP A 86 -16.36 -10.40 2.96
N ALA A 87 -16.59 -10.79 1.70
CA ALA A 87 -15.52 -10.92 0.69
C ALA A 87 -14.80 -9.57 0.48
N TRP A 88 -15.54 -8.46 0.44
CA TRP A 88 -14.97 -7.13 0.33
C TRP A 88 -14.12 -6.75 1.54
N GLY A 89 -14.56 -7.06 2.77
CA GLY A 89 -13.81 -6.78 3.99
C GLY A 89 -12.43 -7.47 4.03
N LEU A 90 -12.33 -8.71 3.53
CA LEU A 90 -11.01 -9.37 3.41
C LEU A 90 -10.14 -8.71 2.32
N ARG A 91 -10.73 -8.30 1.20
CA ARG A 91 -9.99 -7.73 0.07
C ARG A 91 -9.54 -6.30 0.36
N SER A 92 -10.29 -5.53 1.17
CA SER A 92 -9.85 -4.22 1.65
C SER A 92 -8.62 -4.35 2.54
N LEU A 93 -8.54 -5.39 3.39
CA LEU A 93 -7.32 -5.67 4.17
C LEU A 93 -6.13 -5.97 3.24
N ILE A 94 -6.35 -6.72 2.16
CA ILE A 94 -5.29 -6.99 1.18
C ILE A 94 -4.81 -5.69 0.53
N CYS A 95 -5.71 -4.76 0.20
CA CYS A 95 -5.38 -3.45 -0.33
C CYS A 95 -4.52 -2.63 0.65
N GLU A 96 -4.81 -2.70 1.95
CA GLU A 96 -4.02 -2.04 2.99
C GLU A 96 -2.66 -2.70 3.20
N MET A 97 -2.60 -4.03 3.08
CA MET A 97 -1.36 -4.80 3.08
C MET A 97 -0.60 -4.73 1.76
N THR A 98 -1.08 -4.04 0.71
CA THR A 98 -0.36 -3.91 -0.57
C THR A 98 -0.44 -2.49 -1.13
N PRO A 99 -0.04 -1.46 -0.36
CA PRO A 99 -0.31 -0.07 -0.72
C PRO A 99 0.45 0.41 -1.98
N HIS A 100 1.50 -0.29 -2.40
CA HIS A 100 2.31 0.09 -3.56
C HIS A 100 1.94 -0.67 -4.84
N PHE A 101 0.98 -1.59 -4.77
CA PHE A 101 0.60 -2.41 -5.91
C PHE A 101 -0.80 -2.03 -6.42
N PRO A 102 -0.90 -1.00 -7.29
CA PRO A 102 -2.20 -0.49 -7.75
C PRO A 102 -3.01 -1.51 -8.53
N GLY A 103 -2.38 -2.58 -9.04
CA GLY A 103 -3.07 -3.69 -9.70
C GLY A 103 -4.11 -4.36 -8.80
N VAL A 104 -3.88 -4.46 -7.49
CA VAL A 104 -4.85 -5.02 -6.54
C VAL A 104 -6.10 -4.15 -6.43
N TRP A 105 -5.93 -2.83 -6.36
CA TRP A 105 -7.07 -1.91 -6.31
C TRP A 105 -7.87 -1.90 -7.60
N ALA A 106 -7.18 -1.92 -8.75
CA ALA A 106 -7.82 -2.00 -10.06
C ALA A 106 -8.63 -3.28 -10.19
N PHE A 107 -8.06 -4.43 -9.78
CA PHE A 107 -8.76 -5.71 -9.81
C PHE A 107 -10.01 -5.72 -8.91
N LEU A 108 -9.88 -5.25 -7.66
CA LEU A 108 -11.00 -5.22 -6.72
C LEU A 108 -12.11 -4.28 -7.22
N ALA A 109 -11.75 -3.12 -7.77
CA ALA A 109 -12.71 -2.19 -8.33
C ALA A 109 -13.41 -2.74 -9.59
N TRP A 110 -12.67 -3.42 -10.46
CA TRP A 110 -13.25 -4.10 -11.62
C TRP A 110 -14.23 -5.19 -11.18
N ASP A 111 -13.86 -6.04 -10.22
CA ASP A 111 -14.73 -7.12 -9.74
C ASP A 111 -16.00 -6.56 -9.07
N MET A 112 -15.92 -5.44 -8.34
CA MET A 112 -17.12 -4.75 -7.81
C MET A 112 -17.99 -4.17 -8.92
N ALA A 113 -17.38 -3.50 -9.90
CA ALA A 113 -18.11 -2.78 -10.94
C ALA A 113 -18.76 -3.71 -11.97
N TRP A 114 -18.19 -4.90 -12.19
CA TRP A 114 -18.68 -5.87 -13.16
C TRP A 114 -19.23 -7.15 -12.54
N ASN A 115 -18.41 -7.91 -11.81
CA ASN A 115 -18.81 -9.26 -11.38
C ASN A 115 -19.86 -9.22 -10.26
N ILE A 116 -19.65 -8.38 -9.25
CA ILE A 116 -20.57 -8.27 -8.10
C ILE A 116 -21.82 -7.48 -8.50
N SER A 117 -21.66 -6.35 -9.19
CA SER A 117 -22.82 -5.51 -9.58
C SER A 117 -23.83 -6.27 -10.44
N VAL A 118 -23.40 -7.14 -11.36
CA VAL A 118 -24.33 -7.92 -12.19
C VAL A 118 -25.02 -9.02 -11.38
N ALA A 119 -24.37 -9.53 -10.34
CA ALA A 119 -24.92 -10.56 -9.46
C ALA A 119 -26.01 -10.04 -8.51
N THR A 120 -26.15 -8.72 -8.32
CA THR A 120 -27.20 -8.16 -7.44
C THR A 120 -28.53 -7.93 -8.17
N HIS A 121 -29.62 -7.93 -7.42
CA HIS A 121 -30.98 -7.92 -7.95
C HIS A 121 -31.58 -6.51 -8.12
N THR A 122 -31.08 -5.50 -7.41
CA THR A 122 -31.65 -4.15 -7.43
C THR A 122 -30.70 -3.14 -8.07
N GLU A 123 -31.22 -2.24 -8.91
CA GLU A 123 -30.43 -1.22 -9.60
C GLU A 123 -29.65 -0.32 -8.62
N ALA A 124 -30.27 0.03 -7.48
CA ALA A 124 -29.62 0.82 -6.44
C ALA A 124 -28.39 0.11 -5.86
N GLU A 125 -28.48 -1.20 -5.61
CA GLU A 125 -27.35 -1.99 -5.11
C GLU A 125 -26.26 -2.16 -6.18
N ARG A 126 -26.64 -2.33 -7.47
CA ARG A 126 -25.66 -2.33 -8.58
C ARG A 126 -24.85 -1.05 -8.61
N TRP A 127 -25.53 0.09 -8.54
CA TRP A 127 -24.88 1.40 -8.56
C TRP A 127 -24.00 1.64 -7.33
N MET A 128 -24.41 1.14 -6.16
CA MET A 128 -23.58 1.18 -4.95
C MET A 128 -22.23 0.49 -5.17
N TRP A 129 -22.21 -0.73 -5.72
CA TRP A 129 -20.96 -1.45 -5.98
C TRP A 129 -20.09 -0.77 -7.03
N VAL A 130 -20.67 -0.29 -8.13
CA VAL A 130 -19.96 0.47 -9.18
C VAL A 130 -19.33 1.75 -8.60
N SER A 131 -20.12 2.55 -7.88
CA SER A 131 -19.65 3.80 -7.28
C SER A 131 -18.57 3.57 -6.22
N ASN A 132 -18.65 2.48 -5.47
CA ASN A 132 -17.62 2.08 -4.51
C ASN A 132 -16.32 1.64 -5.20
N GLY A 133 -16.39 0.96 -6.35
CA GLY A 133 -15.21 0.66 -7.17
C GLY A 133 -14.49 1.90 -7.69
N ILE A 134 -15.24 2.90 -8.16
CA ILE A 134 -14.68 4.19 -8.59
C ILE A 134 -14.00 4.89 -7.41
N LYS A 135 -14.67 4.94 -6.24
CA LYS A 135 -14.10 5.52 -5.02
C LYS A 135 -12.83 4.79 -4.57
N LEU A 136 -12.78 3.46 -4.69
CA LEU A 136 -11.61 2.66 -4.32
C LEU A 136 -10.39 3.03 -5.16
N ILE A 137 -10.50 3.03 -6.48
CA ILE A 137 -9.37 3.40 -7.37
C ILE A 137 -8.95 4.83 -7.10
N ARG A 138 -9.91 5.75 -7.00
CA ARG A 138 -9.63 7.16 -6.71
C ARG A 138 -8.84 7.31 -5.40
N ASN A 139 -9.31 6.70 -4.32
CA ASN A 139 -8.66 6.84 -3.01
C ASN A 139 -7.32 6.11 -2.94
N GLY A 140 -7.21 4.91 -3.52
CA GLY A 140 -5.95 4.18 -3.60
C GLY A 140 -4.90 4.92 -4.44
N THR A 141 -5.29 5.45 -5.59
CA THR A 141 -4.37 6.27 -6.41
C THR A 141 -3.89 7.51 -5.67
N TYR A 142 -4.74 8.18 -4.88
CA TYR A 142 -4.30 9.29 -4.02
C TYR A 142 -3.28 8.87 -2.95
N THR A 143 -3.46 7.73 -2.27
CA THR A 143 -2.49 7.26 -1.26
C THR A 143 -1.16 6.85 -1.90
N TRP A 144 -1.19 6.23 -3.07
CA TRP A 144 0.00 5.89 -3.84
C TRP A 144 0.76 7.13 -4.33
N PHE A 145 0.05 8.13 -4.86
CA PHE A 145 0.68 9.36 -5.36
C PHE A 145 1.36 10.15 -4.24
N LYS A 146 0.75 10.19 -3.05
CA LYS A 146 1.36 10.78 -1.84
C LYS A 146 2.65 10.07 -1.43
N SER A 147 2.73 8.75 -1.60
CA SER A 147 3.89 7.93 -1.26
C SER A 147 5.04 8.04 -2.28
N ARG A 148 4.76 8.23 -3.57
CA ARG A 148 5.80 8.15 -4.62
C ARG A 148 6.56 9.45 -4.89
N HIS A 149 6.06 10.63 -4.50
CA HIS A 149 6.76 11.90 -4.74
C HIS A 149 6.15 13.07 -3.95
N PHE A 150 6.63 13.39 -2.73
CA PHE A 150 6.57 14.78 -2.21
C PHE A 150 7.40 15.08 -0.94
N SER A 151 8.71 14.86 -0.95
CA SER A 151 9.60 15.48 0.05
C SER A 151 10.44 16.64 -0.53
N ASN A 152 10.94 16.53 -1.77
CA ASN A 152 11.78 17.58 -2.37
C ASN A 152 11.04 18.56 -3.29
N THR A 153 10.03 18.13 -4.05
CA THR A 153 9.21 19.02 -4.89
C THR A 153 8.21 19.85 -4.08
N ALA A 154 7.84 19.39 -2.88
CA ALA A 154 7.09 20.13 -1.88
C ALA A 154 7.71 21.48 -1.55
N ARG A 155 9.02 21.48 -1.31
CA ARG A 155 9.77 22.70 -1.02
C ARG A 155 9.88 23.62 -2.22
N ILE A 156 9.91 23.09 -3.45
CA ILE A 156 10.02 23.91 -4.66
C ILE A 156 8.67 24.53 -5.01
N ILE A 157 7.57 23.79 -4.85
CA ILE A 157 6.22 24.30 -5.11
C ILE A 157 5.75 25.20 -3.96
N SER A 158 6.07 24.92 -2.69
CA SER A 158 5.71 25.83 -1.58
C SER A 158 6.51 27.14 -1.63
N ASN A 159 7.83 27.08 -1.90
CA ASN A 159 8.63 28.30 -2.07
C ASN A 159 8.32 29.03 -3.39
N GLY A 160 7.92 28.31 -4.44
CA GLY A 160 7.44 28.88 -5.70
C GLY A 160 6.07 29.54 -5.57
N ALA A 161 5.12 28.89 -4.88
CA ALA A 161 3.77 29.39 -4.67
C ALA A 161 3.74 30.62 -3.73
N ILE A 162 4.58 30.67 -2.69
CA ILE A 162 4.76 31.87 -1.85
C ILE A 162 5.28 33.05 -2.69
N ARG A 163 6.16 32.80 -3.66
CA ARG A 163 6.70 33.85 -4.54
C ARG A 163 5.67 34.34 -5.57
N ILE A 164 4.81 33.46 -6.09
CA ILE A 164 3.75 33.83 -7.05
C ILE A 164 2.63 34.60 -6.34
N HIS A 165 2.27 34.24 -5.11
CA HIS A 165 1.25 34.95 -4.35
C HIS A 165 1.69 36.37 -3.97
N ARG A 166 2.98 36.57 -3.62
CA ARG A 166 3.52 37.89 -3.29
C ARG A 166 3.66 38.82 -4.50
N HIS A 167 3.87 38.28 -5.70
CA HIS A 167 3.94 39.06 -6.95
C HIS A 167 2.55 39.47 -7.48
N GLY A 168 1.50 38.69 -7.17
CA GLY A 168 0.11 38.99 -7.54
C GLY A 168 -0.49 40.16 -6.76
N ASP A 169 -0.11 40.34 -5.49
CA ASP A 169 -0.67 41.42 -4.64
C ASP A 169 -0.05 42.79 -4.94
N THR A 170 1.23 42.86 -5.34
CA THR A 170 1.85 44.14 -5.75
C THR A 170 1.25 44.71 -7.05
N ASN A 171 0.80 43.87 -7.97
CA ASN A 171 0.20 44.31 -9.24
C ASN A 171 -1.28 44.67 -9.09
N ARG A 172 -1.98 44.10 -8.09
CA ARG A 172 -3.39 44.42 -7.80
C ARG A 172 -3.55 45.79 -7.13
N CYS A 173 -2.58 46.22 -6.31
CA CYS A 173 -2.56 47.58 -5.75
C CYS A 173 -2.20 48.67 -6.78
N LYS A 174 -1.43 48.36 -7.83
CA LYS A 174 -1.04 49.34 -8.86
C LYS A 174 -2.15 49.68 -9.85
N HIS A 175 -3.13 48.79 -10.03
CA HIS A 175 -4.27 48.99 -10.93
C HIS A 175 -5.49 49.65 -10.26
N ARG A 176 -5.59 49.64 -8.92
CA ARG A 176 -6.72 50.27 -8.22
C ARG A 176 -6.59 51.79 -8.09
N ASN A 177 -5.38 52.34 -8.21
CA ASN A 177 -5.11 53.79 -8.10
C ASN A 177 -5.04 54.51 -9.45
N ARG A 178 -5.57 53.93 -10.52
CA ARG A 178 -5.57 54.52 -11.88
C ARG A 178 -6.95 54.63 -12.52
N CYS A 179 -8.00 54.49 -11.71
CA CYS A 179 -9.39 54.83 -12.05
C CYS A 179 -9.94 55.77 -10.97
N GLN A 180 -9.49 57.03 -11.03
CA GLN A 180 -10.20 58.22 -10.54
C GLN A 180 -9.93 59.33 -11.54
#